data_AF-A0A822IJJ0-F1
#
_entry.id   AF-A0A822IJJ0-F1
#
_cell.length_a   1.000
_cell.length_b   1.000
_cell.length_c   1.000
_cell.angle_alpha   90.00
_cell.angle_beta   90.00
_cell.angle_gamma   90.00
#
_symmetry.space_group_name_H-M   'P 1'
#
loop_
_entity.id
_entity.type
_entity.pdbx_description
1 polymer ?
#
loop_
_entity_poly.entity_id
_entity_poly.type
_entity_poly.pdbx_seq_one_letter_code
_entity_poly.pdbx_strand_id
1 'polypeptide(L)' 'MTDIKTLTDFQSDALKEVGNIGIGHATTSLSQMVNKQVGISLPELKLIPLLTVPQLVKNEDP' A
#
# COMPACT_ATOMS: atom_id res chain seq x y z
N MET A 1 -28.23 -0.63 5.05
CA MET A 1 -26.98 -0.26 5.74
C MET A 1 -25.86 -0.80 4.87
N THR A 2 -25.08 0.05 4.23
CA THR A 2 -24.06 -0.37 3.25
C THR A 2 -22.95 -1.12 3.97
N ASP A 3 -22.79 -2.42 3.71
CA ASP A 3 -21.66 -3.20 4.22
C ASP A 3 -20.37 -2.56 3.69
N ILE A 4 -19.57 -1.95 4.55
CA ILE A 4 -18.23 -1.39 4.24
C ILE A 4 -17.21 -2.53 3.97
N LYS A 5 -17.67 -3.78 3.89
CA LYS A 5 -16.82 -4.98 3.82
C LYS A 5 -16.24 -5.25 2.44
N THR A 6 -16.73 -4.59 1.38
CA THR A 6 -16.27 -4.83 0.01
C THR A 6 -16.16 -3.53 -0.78
N LEU A 7 -15.05 -3.36 -1.50
CA LEU A 7 -14.92 -2.34 -2.53
C LEU A 7 -15.41 -2.90 -3.87
N THR A 8 -15.97 -2.04 -4.72
CA THR A 8 -16.17 -2.41 -6.13
C THR A 8 -14.81 -2.47 -6.84
N ASP A 9 -14.76 -3.17 -7.98
CA ASP A 9 -13.53 -3.26 -8.79
C ASP A 9 -13.01 -1.87 -9.18
N PHE A 10 -13.92 -0.96 -9.58
CA PHE A 10 -13.56 0.43 -9.89
C PHE A 10 -12.95 1.16 -8.69
N GLN A 11 -13.51 1.00 -7.49
CA GLN A 11 -12.98 1.63 -6.28
C GLN A 11 -11.63 1.04 -5.87
N SER A 12 -11.48 -0.29 -6.00
CA SER A 12 -10.22 -1.00 -5.76
C SER A 12 -9.12 -0.51 -6.69
N ASP A 13 -9.41 -0.41 -7.99
CA ASP A 13 -8.44 0.04 -8.99
C ASP A 13 -8.13 1.53 -8.85
N ALA A 14 -9.12 2.38 -8.52
CA ALA A 14 -8.87 3.78 -8.22
C ALA A 14 -7.91 3.96 -7.02
N LEU A 15 -8.08 3.17 -5.95
CA LEU A 15 -7.18 3.21 -4.80
C LEU A 15 -5.77 2.72 -5.16
N LYS A 16 -5.66 1.68 -6.00
CA LYS A 16 -4.36 1.23 -6.49
C LYS A 16 -3.68 2.32 -7.32
N GLU A 17 -4.40 3.00 -8.19
CA GLU A 17 -3.83 4.05 -9.04
C GLU A 17 -3.30 5.22 -8.20
N VAL A 18 -4.06 5.66 -7.20
CA VAL A 18 -3.60 6.68 -6.25
C VAL A 18 -2.35 6.23 -5.49
N GLY A 19 -2.31 4.97 -5.06
CA GLY A 19 -1.14 4.37 -4.41
C GLY A 19 0.09 4.34 -5.33
N ASN A 20 -0.08 3.92 -6.59
CA ASN A 20 0.99 3.89 -7.58
C ASN A 20 1.61 5.28 -7.80
N ILE A 21 0.78 6.32 -7.95
CA ILE A 21 1.24 7.71 -8.12
C ILE A 21 2.03 8.16 -6.88
N GLY A 22 1.49 7.93 -5.68
CA GLY A 22 2.15 8.30 -4.43
C GLY A 22 3.51 7.61 -4.25
N ILE A 23 3.58 6.31 -4.60
CA ILE A 23 4.82 5.54 -4.56
C ILE A 23 5.83 6.04 -5.59
N GLY A 24 5.42 6.44 -6.79
CA GLY A 24 6.34 7.01 -7.79
C GLY A 24 7.05 8.26 -7.27
N HIS A 25 6.30 9.15 -6.61
CA HIS A 25 6.87 10.32 -5.94
C HIS A 25 7.80 9.92 -4.78
N ALA A 26 7.36 9.03 -3.89
CA ALA A 26 8.17 8.57 -2.78
C ALA A 26 9.47 7.88 -3.25
N THR A 27 9.41 7.11 -4.33
CA THR A 27 10.57 6.43 -4.94
C THR A 27 11.57 7.44 -5.48
N THR A 28 11.08 8.50 -6.14
CA THR A 28 11.92 9.57 -6.65
C THR A 28 12.63 10.30 -5.52
N SER A 29 11.88 10.74 -4.50
CA SER A 29 12.43 11.41 -3.33
C SER A 29 13.43 10.53 -2.58
N LEU A 30 13.10 9.25 -2.39
CA LEU A 30 14.00 8.31 -1.73
C LEU A 30 15.28 8.10 -2.53
N SER A 31 15.18 7.94 -3.86
CA SER A 31 16.34 7.80 -4.75
C SER A 31 17.28 9.01 -4.63
N GLN A 32 16.72 10.22 -4.55
CA GLN A 32 17.47 11.45 -4.32
C GLN A 32 18.13 11.48 -2.94
N MET A 33 17.40 11.07 -1.90
CA MET A 33 17.91 11.04 -0.52
C MET A 33 19.10 10.08 -0.35
N VAL A 34 19.06 8.91 -1.01
CA VAL A 34 20.11 7.88 -0.87
C VAL A 34 21.15 7.92 -1.99
N ASN A 35 20.99 8.84 -2.95
CA ASN A 35 21.82 8.99 -4.15
C ASN A 35 22.03 7.67 -4.92
N LYS A 36 20.95 6.88 -5.05
CA LYS A 36 20.92 5.62 -5.80
C LYS A 36 19.56 5.44 -6.44
N GLN A 37 19.51 4.72 -7.57
CA GLN A 37 18.24 4.33 -8.16
C GLN A 37 17.52 3.37 -7.22
N VAL A 38 16.32 3.75 -6.78
CA VAL A 38 15.41 2.89 -6.03
C VAL A 38 14.23 2.54 -6.93
N GLY A 39 13.82 1.27 -6.89
CA GLY A 39 12.59 0.81 -7.55
C GLY A 39 11.62 0.31 -6.49
N ILE A 40 10.38 0.81 -6.52
CA ILE A 40 9.29 0.36 -5.65
C ILE A 40 8.10 0.08 -6.55
N SER A 41 7.45 -1.08 -6.37
CA SER A 41 6.16 -1.40 -6.97
C SER A 41 5.08 -1.36 -5.89
N LEU A 42 3.85 -1.01 -6.28
CA LEU A 42 2.72 -1.06 -5.37
C LEU A 42 2.46 -2.53 -4.97
N PRO A 43 2.46 -2.84 -3.67
CA PRO A 43 2.05 -4.16 -3.20
C PRO A 43 0.52 -4.35 -3.30
N GLU A 44 0.07 -5.58 -3.04
CA GLU A 44 -1.35 -5.98 -3.10
C GLU A 44 -2.27 -5.10 -2.21
N LEU A 45 -3.46 -4.73 -2.72
CA LEU A 45 -4.49 -4.04 -1.94
C LEU A 45 -5.32 -5.06 -1.15
N LYS A 46 -5.38 -4.91 0.19
CA LYS A 46 -6.18 -5.77 1.07
C LYS A 46 -7.10 -4.94 1.96
N LEU A 47 -8.38 -5.31 1.99
CA LEU A 47 -9.34 -4.83 2.97
C LEU A 47 -9.29 -5.75 4.18
N ILE A 48 -8.85 -5.22 5.31
CA ILE A 48 -8.71 -5.97 6.56
C ILE A 48 -9.26 -5.15 7.74
N PRO A 49 -9.74 -5.80 8.81
CA PRO A 49 -10.10 -5.10 10.02
C PRO A 49 -8.89 -4.41 10.65
N LEU A 50 -9.05 -3.18 11.14
CA LEU A 50 -7.95 -2.43 11.74
C LEU A 50 -7.26 -3.19 12.89
N LEU A 51 -8.02 -3.95 13.68
CA LEU A 51 -7.51 -4.73 14.81
C LEU A 51 -6.56 -5.88 14.40
N THR A 52 -6.55 -6.30 13.13
CA THR A 52 -5.62 -7.34 12.64
C THR A 52 -4.30 -6.75 12.17
N VAL A 53 -4.21 -5.44 11.94
CA VAL A 53 -2.98 -4.78 11.44
C VAL A 53 -1.75 -5.06 12.31
N PRO A 54 -1.80 -4.99 13.66
CA PRO A 54 -0.64 -5.29 14.50
C PRO A 54 -0.09 -6.72 14.32
N GLN A 55 -0.95 -7.67 13.95
CA GLN A 55 -0.55 -9.07 13.73
C GLN A 55 0.19 -9.23 12.40
N LEU A 56 -0.07 -8.36 11.43
CA LEU A 56 0.63 -8.36 10.12
C LEU A 56 2.02 -7.74 10.17
N VAL A 57 2.27 -6.86 11.15
CA VAL A 57 3.55 -6.14 11.30
C VAL A 57 4.48 -6.88 12.27
N LYS A 58 3.95 -7.80 13.09
CA LYS A 58 4.79 -8.69 13.88
C LYS A 58 5.57 -9.60 12.93
N ASN A 59 6.86 -9.33 12.79
CA ASN A 59 7.83 -10.32 12.32
C ASN A 59 7.88 -11.40 13.41
N GLU A 60 7.20 -12.52 13.21
CA GLU A 60 7.50 -13.73 13.99
C GLU A 60 8.80 -14.33 13.43
N ASP A 61 9.93 -13.76 13.86
CA ASP A 61 11.21 -14.46 13.99
C ASP A 61 11.52 -14.56 15.50
N PRO A 62 11.88 -15.74 16.03
CA PRO A 62 12.18 -15.95 17.45
C PRO A 62 13.38 -15.17 17.97
#